data_AF-A0A0R9D0J7-F1
#
_entry.id   AF-A0A0R9D0J7-F1
#
_cell.length_a   1.000
_cell.length_b   1.000
_cell.length_c   1.000
_cell.angle_alpha   90.00
_cell.angle_beta   90.00
_cell.angle_gamma   90.00
#
_symmetry.space_group_name_H-M   'P 1'
#
loop_
_entity.id
_entity.type
_entity.pdbx_description
1 polymer ?
#
loop_
_entity_poly.entity_id
_entity_poly.type
_entity_poly.pdbx_seq_one_letter_code
_entity_poly.pdbx_strand_id
1 'polypeptide(L)'
;AGGIVESVGEGVTELAPGDHVLPVFTGECKECAHCKSEESNMCDLLRINVDRGVMIGDGQSRFTINGKPIFHFVGTSTFSEYTVIHVGCLAKINPEAPLDKVCILSCGISTGLGATLNVAKPKKGQTVAIFGLGAVGLAAMEGARLSGASRIIGVDLNPAKFEQAKKFGCTD
;
A
#
# COMPACT_ATOMS: atom_id res chain seq x y z
N ALA A 1 4.04 -4.56 4.52
CA ALA A 1 4.82 -5.74 4.98
C ALA A 1 5.06 -6.67 3.80
N GLY A 2 6.02 -7.59 3.89
CA GLY A 2 6.19 -8.69 2.94
C GLY A 2 6.19 -10.00 3.71
N GLY A 3 5.54 -11.02 3.18
CA GLY A 3 5.39 -12.31 3.85
C GLY A 3 5.22 -13.45 2.88
N ILE A 4 5.10 -14.65 3.44
CA ILE A 4 4.90 -15.90 2.69
C ILE A 4 3.57 -16.49 3.17
N VAL A 5 2.75 -16.96 2.24
CA VAL A 5 1.50 -17.64 2.56
C VAL A 5 1.81 -18.95 3.28
N GLU A 6 1.29 -19.12 4.48
CA GLU A 6 1.42 -20.36 5.25
C GLU A 6 0.30 -21.35 4.90
N SER A 7 -0.95 -20.89 4.94
CA SER A 7 -2.14 -21.66 4.57
C SER A 7 -3.21 -20.76 3.95
N VAL A 8 -4.20 -21.38 3.30
CA VAL A 8 -5.35 -20.67 2.70
C VAL A 8 -6.67 -21.26 3.20
N GLY A 9 -7.67 -20.40 3.35
CA GLY A 9 -9.03 -20.84 3.71
C GLY A 9 -9.77 -21.48 2.53
N GLU A 10 -10.89 -22.12 2.84
CA GLU A 10 -11.79 -22.69 1.82
C GLU A 10 -12.23 -21.61 0.80
N GLY A 11 -12.24 -21.98 -0.48
CA GLY A 11 -12.64 -21.09 -1.58
C GLY A 11 -11.55 -20.18 -2.14
N VAL A 12 -10.38 -20.10 -1.51
CA VAL A 12 -9.21 -19.39 -2.06
C VAL A 12 -8.61 -20.22 -3.19
N THR A 13 -8.43 -19.60 -4.37
CA THR A 13 -7.91 -20.28 -5.57
C THR A 13 -6.68 -19.61 -6.19
N GLU A 14 -6.48 -18.34 -5.88
CA GLU A 14 -5.46 -17.46 -6.46
C GLU A 14 -4.14 -17.45 -5.69
N LEU A 15 -4.12 -18.00 -4.47
CA LEU A 15 -2.96 -18.12 -3.61
C LEU A 15 -2.78 -19.56 -3.14
N ALA A 16 -1.54 -19.96 -2.91
CA ALA A 16 -1.17 -21.24 -2.32
C ALA A 16 -0.07 -21.06 -1.26
N PRO A 17 0.09 -22.02 -0.33
CA PRO A 17 1.24 -22.07 0.58
C PRO A 17 2.57 -21.90 -0.16
N GLY A 18 3.46 -21.06 0.38
CA GLY A 18 4.76 -20.74 -0.21
C GLY A 18 4.75 -19.50 -1.13
N ASP A 19 3.59 -18.97 -1.51
CA ASP A 19 3.54 -17.75 -2.32
C ASP A 19 4.06 -16.52 -1.54
N HIS A 20 4.90 -15.73 -2.19
CA HIS A 20 5.33 -14.43 -1.66
C HIS A 20 4.25 -13.40 -1.90
N VAL A 21 3.88 -12.66 -0.84
CA VAL A 21 2.75 -11.73 -0.86
C VAL A 21 3.03 -10.42 -0.14
N LEU A 22 2.33 -9.37 -0.57
CA LEU A 22 2.23 -8.10 0.13
C LEU A 22 0.80 -7.90 0.68
N PRO A 23 0.61 -7.75 1.99
CA PRO A 23 -0.62 -7.25 2.59
C PRO A 23 -0.89 -5.80 2.22
N VAL A 24 -2.06 -5.53 1.63
CA VAL A 24 -2.53 -4.19 1.26
C VAL A 24 -3.72 -3.81 2.14
N PHE A 25 -3.73 -2.57 2.65
CA PHE A 25 -4.73 -2.07 3.61
C PHE A 25 -6.11 -1.79 2.98
N THR A 26 -6.20 -1.85 1.65
CA THR A 26 -7.42 -1.77 0.86
C THR A 26 -7.34 -2.87 -0.20
N GLY A 27 -8.41 -3.64 -0.37
CA GLY A 27 -8.41 -4.80 -1.25
C GLY A 27 -9.16 -4.59 -2.56
N GLU A 28 -9.20 -5.65 -3.35
CA GLU A 28 -9.88 -5.74 -4.63
C GLU A 28 -10.67 -7.06 -4.71
N CYS A 29 -12.00 -6.98 -4.66
CA CYS A 29 -12.85 -8.18 -4.71
C CYS A 29 -13.16 -8.66 -6.13
N LYS A 30 -12.73 -7.91 -7.16
CA LYS A 30 -12.93 -8.18 -8.61
C LYS A 30 -14.37 -8.19 -9.11
N GLU A 31 -15.35 -8.23 -8.22
CA GLU A 31 -16.76 -8.40 -8.61
C GLU A 31 -17.63 -7.15 -8.48
N CYS A 32 -17.27 -6.22 -7.59
CA CYS A 32 -18.05 -4.99 -7.39
C CYS A 32 -17.89 -3.99 -8.54
N ALA A 33 -18.81 -3.03 -8.65
CA ALA A 33 -18.81 -2.03 -9.71
C ALA A 33 -17.49 -1.24 -9.76
N HIS A 34 -16.93 -0.88 -8.60
CA HIS A 34 -15.64 -0.20 -8.53
C HIS A 34 -14.47 -1.06 -9.04
N CYS A 35 -14.45 -2.36 -8.74
CA CYS A 35 -13.40 -3.26 -9.24
C CYS A 35 -13.53 -3.54 -10.75
N LYS A 36 -14.72 -3.39 -11.32
CA LYS A 36 -14.99 -3.56 -12.76
C LYS A 36 -14.81 -2.27 -13.57
N SER A 37 -14.61 -1.13 -12.90
CA SER A 37 -14.34 0.17 -13.52
C SER A 37 -12.85 0.30 -13.85
N GLU A 38 -12.53 1.01 -14.93
CA GLU A 38 -11.13 1.28 -15.34
C GLU A 38 -10.49 2.40 -14.50
N GLU A 39 -11.31 3.24 -13.88
CA GLU A 39 -10.90 4.48 -13.21
C GLU A 39 -10.74 4.34 -11.70
N SER A 40 -11.38 3.35 -11.08
CA SER A 40 -11.49 3.24 -9.62
C SER A 40 -10.70 2.08 -9.03
N ASN A 41 -10.16 2.30 -7.84
CA ASN A 41 -9.58 1.26 -6.98
C ASN A 41 -10.32 1.15 -5.62
N MET A 42 -11.52 1.73 -5.50
CA MET A 42 -12.26 1.85 -4.24
C MET A 42 -13.27 0.71 -4.06
N CYS A 43 -12.76 -0.52 -3.91
CA CYS A 43 -13.59 -1.73 -3.79
C CYS A 43 -14.73 -1.58 -2.78
N ASP A 44 -15.96 -1.93 -3.18
CA ASP A 44 -17.12 -1.76 -2.31
C ASP A 44 -17.01 -2.57 -1.01
N LEU A 45 -16.48 -3.78 -1.13
CA LEU A 45 -16.36 -4.76 -0.05
C LEU A 45 -15.10 -4.54 0.81
N LEU A 46 -13.97 -4.27 0.14
CA LEU A 46 -12.63 -4.35 0.75
C LEU A 46 -11.93 -3.00 0.88
N ARG A 47 -12.62 -1.88 0.63
CA ARG A 47 -12.08 -0.54 0.92
C ARG A 47 -11.60 -0.44 2.37
N ILE A 48 -10.63 0.44 2.58
CA ILE A 48 -10.08 0.75 3.92
C ILE A 48 -11.21 1.05 4.92
N ASN A 49 -11.10 0.45 6.10
CA ASN A 49 -11.93 0.75 7.26
C ASN A 49 -11.03 0.72 8.50
N VAL A 50 -10.86 1.88 9.13
CA VAL A 50 -9.96 2.05 10.29
C VAL A 50 -10.60 1.65 11.62
N ASP A 51 -11.94 1.59 11.67
CA ASP A 51 -12.70 1.23 12.87
C ASP A 51 -12.97 -0.28 12.96
N ARG A 52 -12.79 -1.02 11.86
CA ARG A 52 -13.03 -2.46 11.81
C ARG A 52 -11.86 -3.23 12.44
N GLY A 53 -12.08 -3.69 13.67
CA GLY A 53 -11.16 -4.53 14.42
C GLY A 53 -11.25 -6.05 14.18
N VAL A 54 -12.03 -6.51 13.20
CA VAL A 54 -12.38 -7.93 13.03
C VAL A 54 -12.41 -8.35 11.56
N MET A 55 -12.39 -9.66 11.29
CA MET A 55 -12.50 -10.21 9.94
C MET A 55 -13.90 -10.01 9.36
N ILE A 56 -13.98 -9.77 8.04
CA ILE A 56 -15.27 -9.53 7.35
C ILE A 56 -16.14 -10.79 7.31
N GLY A 57 -15.53 -11.98 7.27
CA GLY A 57 -16.27 -13.23 7.08
C GLY A 57 -17.18 -13.63 8.25
N ASP A 58 -16.77 -13.33 9.49
CA ASP A 58 -17.50 -13.76 10.70
C ASP A 58 -17.57 -12.69 11.80
N GLY A 59 -17.01 -11.51 11.58
CA GLY A 59 -16.97 -10.45 12.58
C GLY A 59 -16.12 -10.77 13.82
N GLN A 60 -15.22 -11.76 13.74
CA GLN A 60 -14.34 -12.15 14.86
C GLN A 60 -12.89 -11.73 14.63
N SER A 61 -12.14 -11.55 15.72
CA SER A 61 -10.68 -11.47 15.63
C SER A 61 -10.07 -12.85 15.41
N ARG A 62 -8.84 -12.88 14.89
CA ARG A 62 -8.00 -14.07 14.79
C ARG A 62 -6.87 -14.07 15.82
N PHE A 63 -6.77 -13.01 16.61
CA PHE A 63 -5.76 -12.84 17.64
C PHE A 63 -6.41 -12.90 19.02
N THR A 64 -5.81 -13.66 19.92
CA THR A 64 -6.22 -13.72 21.32
C THR A 64 -5.00 -13.77 22.24
N ILE A 65 -5.12 -13.18 23.43
CA ILE A 65 -4.21 -13.42 24.55
C ILE A 65 -5.06 -13.73 25.77
N ASN A 66 -4.80 -14.87 26.42
CA ASN A 66 -5.54 -15.32 27.61
C ASN A 66 -7.07 -15.33 27.40
N GLY A 67 -7.51 -15.76 26.22
CA GLY A 67 -8.93 -15.79 25.84
C GLY A 67 -9.56 -14.43 25.54
N LYS A 68 -8.82 -13.32 25.63
CA LYS A 68 -9.29 -11.98 25.28
C LYS A 68 -8.91 -11.65 23.83
N PRO A 69 -9.85 -11.15 23.01
CA PRO A 69 -9.56 -10.80 21.62
C PRO A 69 -8.62 -9.59 21.55
N ILE A 70 -7.67 -9.65 20.62
CA ILE A 70 -6.87 -8.49 20.20
C ILE A 70 -7.38 -8.09 18.82
N PHE A 71 -7.74 -6.83 18.64
CA PHE A 71 -8.35 -6.41 17.38
C PHE A 71 -7.35 -6.32 16.23
N HIS A 72 -7.87 -6.56 15.03
CA HIS A 72 -7.19 -6.30 13.78
C HIS A 72 -7.03 -4.79 13.54
N PHE A 73 -6.08 -4.42 12.68
CA PHE A 73 -5.94 -3.07 12.18
C PHE A 73 -5.87 -3.06 10.65
N VAL A 74 -6.76 -2.28 10.03
CA VAL A 74 -6.92 -2.12 8.57
C VAL A 74 -6.90 -3.44 7.79
N GLY A 75 -7.40 -4.51 8.40
CA GLY A 75 -7.47 -5.85 7.82
C GLY A 75 -6.12 -6.50 7.48
N THR A 76 -5.00 -6.03 8.05
CA THR A 76 -3.66 -6.57 7.76
C THR A 76 -2.89 -7.00 9.00
N SER A 77 -2.87 -6.19 10.07
CA SER A 77 -2.23 -6.52 11.37
C SER A 77 -0.82 -7.11 11.28
N THR A 78 0.06 -6.45 10.52
CA THR A 78 1.37 -7.01 10.14
C THR A 78 2.44 -6.96 11.23
N PHE A 79 2.11 -6.52 12.44
CA PHE A 79 3.04 -6.52 13.58
C PHE A 79 2.83 -7.79 14.42
N SER A 80 2.94 -8.93 13.75
CA SER A 80 2.81 -10.28 14.29
C SER A 80 3.58 -11.23 13.38
N GLU A 81 4.15 -12.30 13.93
CA GLU A 81 4.86 -13.32 13.13
C GLU A 81 3.93 -13.98 12.11
N TYR A 82 2.65 -14.14 12.48
CA TYR A 82 1.57 -14.62 11.62
C TYR A 82 0.37 -13.69 11.70
N THR A 83 -0.34 -13.53 10.59
CA THR A 83 -1.58 -12.75 10.51
C THR A 83 -2.54 -13.44 9.54
N VAL A 84 -3.83 -13.17 9.71
CA VAL A 84 -4.91 -13.69 8.84
C VAL A 84 -5.52 -12.51 8.10
N ILE A 85 -5.54 -12.59 6.78
CA ILE A 85 -5.93 -11.50 5.88
C ILE A 85 -6.92 -12.03 4.85
N HIS A 86 -7.91 -11.22 4.47
CA HIS A 86 -8.81 -11.56 3.37
C HIS A 86 -8.02 -11.66 2.07
N VAL A 87 -8.24 -12.71 1.26
CA VAL A 87 -7.44 -12.97 0.04
C VAL A 87 -7.38 -11.78 -0.92
N GLY A 88 -8.49 -11.06 -1.12
CA GLY A 88 -8.53 -9.84 -1.94
C GLY A 88 -7.69 -8.66 -1.40
N CYS A 89 -7.11 -8.76 -0.21
CA CYS A 89 -6.18 -7.79 0.37
C CYS A 89 -4.71 -8.29 0.33
N LEU A 90 -4.43 -9.38 -0.37
CA LEU A 90 -3.09 -9.92 -0.58
C LEU A 90 -2.72 -9.83 -2.06
N ALA A 91 -1.62 -9.14 -2.35
CA ALA A 91 -1.03 -9.13 -3.68
C ALA A 91 0.07 -10.18 -3.76
N LYS A 92 -0.12 -11.22 -4.58
CA LYS A 92 0.95 -12.17 -4.95
C LYS A 92 2.03 -11.43 -5.75
N ILE A 93 3.29 -11.65 -5.40
CA ILE A 93 4.44 -10.98 -6.03
C ILE A 93 5.47 -12.00 -6.53
N ASN A 94 6.49 -11.50 -7.24
CA ASN A 94 7.62 -12.30 -7.68
C ASN A 94 8.34 -12.93 -6.46
N PRO A 95 8.52 -14.27 -6.40
CA PRO A 95 9.21 -14.93 -5.29
C PRO A 95 10.68 -14.52 -5.13
N GLU A 96 11.33 -14.01 -6.18
CA GLU A 96 12.70 -13.50 -6.11
C GLU A 96 12.79 -12.08 -5.52
N ALA A 97 11.66 -11.40 -5.32
CA ALA A 97 11.65 -10.06 -4.77
C ALA A 97 12.08 -10.07 -3.29
N PRO A 98 13.09 -9.26 -2.91
CA PRO A 98 13.57 -9.19 -1.52
C PRO A 98 12.51 -8.55 -0.62
N LEU A 99 11.82 -9.36 0.20
CA LEU A 99 10.68 -8.94 1.03
C LEU A 99 11.04 -7.82 2.02
N ASP A 100 12.27 -7.79 2.50
CA ASP A 100 12.83 -6.73 3.36
C ASP A 100 12.88 -5.37 2.67
N LYS A 101 12.85 -5.32 1.33
CA LYS A 101 12.83 -4.08 0.54
C LYS A 101 11.44 -3.77 0.00
N VAL A 102 10.76 -4.74 -0.61
CA VAL A 102 9.50 -4.49 -1.31
C VAL A 102 8.30 -4.31 -0.38
N CYS A 103 8.46 -4.60 0.92
CA CYS A 103 7.40 -4.44 1.91
C CYS A 103 6.83 -3.01 2.02
N ILE A 104 7.58 -1.98 1.63
CA ILE A 104 7.17 -0.57 1.63
C ILE A 104 6.22 -0.21 0.47
N LEU A 105 6.14 -1.06 -0.56
CA LEU A 105 5.27 -0.86 -1.71
C LEU A 105 3.79 -1.08 -1.38
N SER A 106 3.47 -1.70 -0.25
CA SER A 106 2.07 -2.04 0.09
C SER A 106 1.26 -0.90 0.72
N CYS A 107 1.87 0.29 0.86
CA CYS A 107 1.20 1.50 1.35
C CYS A 107 1.87 2.77 0.80
N GLY A 108 2.61 3.50 1.64
CA GLY A 108 2.98 4.90 1.39
C GLY A 108 3.76 5.17 0.11
N ILE A 109 4.67 4.28 -0.30
CA ILE A 109 5.44 4.47 -1.55
C ILE A 109 4.51 4.42 -2.76
N SER A 110 3.69 3.39 -2.88
CA SER A 110 2.76 3.26 -4.01
C SER A 110 1.69 4.33 -4.00
N THR A 111 1.25 4.81 -2.82
CA THR A 111 0.33 5.95 -2.72
C THR A 111 0.91 7.20 -3.37
N GLY A 112 2.15 7.57 -3.01
CA GLY A 112 2.79 8.77 -3.56
C GLY A 112 3.12 8.63 -5.04
N LEU A 113 3.73 7.50 -5.41
CA LEU A 113 4.10 7.20 -6.79
C LEU A 113 2.88 7.20 -7.71
N GLY A 114 1.82 6.50 -7.32
CA GLY A 114 0.56 6.43 -8.05
C GLY A 114 -0.17 7.78 -8.11
N ALA A 115 -0.13 8.60 -7.05
CA ALA A 115 -0.69 9.94 -7.09
C ALA A 115 -0.06 10.79 -8.21
N THR A 116 1.24 10.67 -8.43
CA THR A 116 1.90 11.40 -9.52
C THR A 116 1.67 10.74 -10.88
N LEU A 117 1.93 9.44 -11.00
CA LEU A 117 1.94 8.76 -12.31
C LEU A 117 0.54 8.46 -12.84
N ASN A 118 -0.41 8.13 -11.97
CA ASN A 118 -1.73 7.66 -12.39
C ASN A 118 -2.81 8.74 -12.27
N VAL A 119 -2.63 9.74 -11.40
CA VAL A 119 -3.63 10.80 -11.18
C VAL A 119 -3.15 12.14 -11.75
N ALA A 120 -2.04 12.69 -11.25
CA ALA A 120 -1.58 14.01 -11.67
C ALA A 120 -1.04 14.05 -13.11
N LYS A 121 -0.36 12.98 -13.54
CA LYS A 121 0.18 12.79 -14.90
C LYS A 121 0.93 14.02 -15.45
N PRO A 122 1.94 14.55 -14.73
CA PRO A 122 2.68 15.71 -15.21
C PRO A 122 3.38 15.37 -16.53
N LYS A 123 3.27 16.27 -17.50
CA LYS A 123 3.98 16.18 -18.78
C LYS A 123 5.45 16.55 -18.58
N LYS A 124 6.31 15.98 -19.42
CA LYS A 124 7.73 16.31 -19.47
C LYS A 124 7.94 17.83 -19.52
N GLY A 125 8.85 18.33 -18.68
CA GLY A 125 9.19 19.74 -18.58
C GLY A 125 8.31 20.57 -17.64
N GLN A 126 7.20 20.03 -17.11
CA GLN A 126 6.36 20.76 -16.16
C GLN A 126 7.05 20.93 -14.79
N THR A 127 6.55 21.89 -14.01
CA THR A 127 6.92 22.13 -12.62
C THR A 127 5.90 21.46 -11.70
N VAL A 128 6.37 20.75 -10.68
CA VAL A 128 5.54 20.06 -9.69
C VAL A 128 5.89 20.57 -8.29
N ALA A 129 4.88 20.83 -7.46
CA ALA A 129 5.06 21.16 -6.05
C ALA A 129 4.51 20.03 -5.18
N ILE A 130 5.27 19.62 -4.16
CA ILE A 130 4.94 18.49 -3.28
C ILE A 130 4.95 18.96 -1.84
N PHE A 131 3.79 18.87 -1.20
CA PHE A 131 3.57 19.28 0.18
C PHE A 131 3.69 18.08 1.11
N GLY A 132 4.69 18.13 1.99
CA GLY A 132 5.09 17.06 2.91
C GLY A 132 6.16 16.16 2.31
N LEU A 133 7.27 15.98 3.04
CA LEU A 133 8.46 15.22 2.61
C LEU A 133 8.66 13.96 3.44
N GLY A 134 7.55 13.30 3.79
CA GLY A 134 7.55 11.92 4.31
C GLY A 134 7.59 10.88 3.18
N ALA A 135 7.42 9.60 3.51
CA ALA A 135 7.50 8.51 2.53
C ALA A 135 6.59 8.71 1.29
N VAL A 136 5.34 9.16 1.50
CA VAL A 136 4.39 9.45 0.41
C VAL A 136 4.89 10.59 -0.47
N GLY A 137 5.34 11.70 0.12
CA GLY A 137 5.84 12.85 -0.64
C GLY A 137 7.10 12.54 -1.43
N LEU A 138 8.05 11.83 -0.83
CA LEU A 138 9.28 11.40 -1.51
C LEU A 138 8.98 10.45 -2.67
N ALA A 139 8.00 9.55 -2.54
CA ALA A 139 7.58 8.70 -3.64
C ALA A 139 6.82 9.48 -4.74
N ALA A 140 6.05 10.50 -4.36
CA ALA A 140 5.44 11.41 -5.34
C ALA A 140 6.49 12.22 -6.11
N MET A 141 7.59 12.63 -5.45
CA MET A 141 8.75 13.29 -6.08
C MET A 141 9.41 12.36 -7.08
N GLU A 142 9.62 11.10 -6.69
CA GLU A 142 10.18 10.09 -7.58
C GLU A 142 9.28 9.87 -8.80
N GLY A 143 7.96 9.83 -8.62
CA GLY A 143 7.00 9.82 -9.73
C GLY A 143 7.13 11.04 -10.66
N ALA A 144 7.31 12.23 -10.11
CA ALA A 144 7.46 13.46 -10.90
C ALA A 144 8.78 13.45 -11.69
N ARG A 145 9.85 12.95 -11.08
CA ARG A 145 11.16 12.73 -11.71
C ARG A 145 11.05 11.73 -12.87
N LEU A 146 10.37 10.60 -12.67
CA LEU A 146 10.12 9.58 -13.70
C LEU A 146 9.28 10.13 -14.87
N SER A 147 8.33 11.02 -14.59
CA SER A 147 7.55 11.72 -15.62
C SER A 147 8.34 12.82 -16.37
N GLY A 148 9.57 13.11 -15.95
CA GLY A 148 10.44 14.11 -16.59
C GLY A 148 10.05 15.55 -16.27
N ALA A 149 9.50 15.83 -15.08
CA ALA A 149 9.34 17.19 -14.58
C ALA A 149 10.70 17.92 -14.57
N SER A 150 10.73 19.19 -14.97
CA SER A 150 11.97 19.98 -15.02
C SER A 150 12.32 20.63 -13.69
N ARG A 151 11.30 20.85 -12.85
CA ARG A 151 11.41 21.52 -11.56
C ARG A 151 10.47 20.85 -10.55
N ILE A 152 10.99 20.47 -9.39
CA ILE A 152 10.24 19.77 -8.35
C ILE A 152 10.47 20.51 -7.03
N ILE A 153 9.43 21.20 -6.54
CA ILE A 153 9.49 22.05 -5.36
C ILE A 153 9.02 21.24 -4.15
N GLY A 154 9.89 21.07 -3.15
CA GLY A 154 9.59 20.38 -1.90
C GLY A 154 9.16 21.35 -0.80
N VAL A 155 7.98 21.13 -0.20
CA VAL A 155 7.47 21.98 0.89
C VAL A 155 7.30 21.13 2.15
N ASP A 156 8.07 21.41 3.20
CA ASP A 156 7.89 20.80 4.53
C ASP A 156 8.24 21.82 5.61
N LEU A 157 7.64 21.68 6.79
CA LEU A 157 7.93 22.52 7.95
C LEU A 157 9.25 22.15 8.63
N ASN A 158 9.76 20.93 8.38
CA ASN A 158 11.02 20.46 8.94
C ASN A 158 12.16 20.54 7.91
N PRO A 159 13.07 21.54 8.02
CA PRO A 159 14.17 21.72 7.07
C PRO A 159 15.13 20.53 6.98
N ALA A 160 15.23 19.70 8.03
CA ALA A 160 16.11 18.54 8.04
C ALA A 160 15.76 17.50 6.96
N LYS A 161 14.55 17.56 6.37
CA LYS A 161 14.12 16.65 5.31
C LYS A 161 14.59 17.06 3.91
N PHE A 162 15.01 18.30 3.70
CA PHE A 162 15.30 18.84 2.36
C PHE A 162 16.50 18.17 1.70
N GLU A 163 17.57 17.90 2.45
CA GLU A 163 18.75 17.21 1.89
C GLU A 163 18.43 15.79 1.41
N GLN A 164 17.56 15.09 2.13
CA GLN A 164 17.12 13.77 1.69
C GLN A 164 16.20 13.86 0.46
N ALA A 165 15.33 14.87 0.38
CA ALA A 165 14.39 15.07 -0.74
C ALA A 165 15.10 15.28 -2.08
N LYS A 166 16.28 15.91 -2.11
CA LYS A 166 17.10 16.06 -3.32
C LYS A 166 17.43 14.72 -3.98
N LYS A 167 17.62 13.66 -3.19
CA LYS A 167 17.88 12.30 -3.71
C LYS A 167 16.69 11.70 -4.48
N PHE A 168 15.49 12.25 -4.30
CA PHE A 168 14.24 11.83 -4.95
C PHE A 168 13.81 12.80 -6.07
N GLY A 169 14.66 13.75 -6.45
CA GLY A 169 14.42 14.67 -7.57
C GLY A 169 14.02 16.09 -7.19
N CYS A 170 13.92 16.43 -5.90
CA CYS A 170 13.67 17.80 -5.45
C CYS A 170 14.75 18.77 -5.98
N THR A 171 14.32 19.87 -6.59
CA THR A 171 15.21 20.91 -7.16
C THR A 171 15.15 22.23 -6.40
N ASP A 172 14.06 22.49 -5.67
CA ASP A 172 13.82 23.71 -4.90
C ASP A 172 13.17 23.40 -3.54
#